data_AF-A0A161LMW5-F1
#
_entry.id   AF-A0A161LMW5-F1
#
_cell.length_a   1.000
_cell.length_b   1.000
_cell.length_c   1.000
_cell.angle_alpha   90.00
_cell.angle_beta   90.00
_cell.angle_gamma   90.00
#
_symmetry.space_group_name_H-M   'P 1'
#
loop_
_entity.id
_entity.type
_entity.pdbx_description
1 polymer ?
#
loop_
_entity_poly.entity_id
_entity_poly.type
_entity_poly.pdbx_seq_one_letter_code
_entity_poly.pdbx_strand_id
1 'polypeptide(L)'
;MAVNRLWLDVPYGQKDEAKALGARWDPAAKRWYAPRPGMDGLHRWAPLPDVPDLLPGEDRTFGSGLFVDLVPSSCWFTNVRSCVDERDWERLRRMITRRAGHRCEACGRGEACGRGEDRATGRWLEAHERWAYDPATRTQTLKRLLCLCTDCHMATHMGLADIQGKGAQARAHLQAVTGMSSIQARAHIDAAFTQWRTRSAATWRLDLSILTDAGVTLAPPPEAAARTHQAQQRLQGVRTGAIPTAPRSIAPAPRISPRSERPASTPSIERPGPFDPPIPPADHPRR
;
A
#
# COMPACT_ATOMS: atom_id res chain seq x y z
N MET A 1 -19.03 16.45 27.51
CA MET A 1 -19.61 15.42 26.63
C MET A 1 -18.51 14.92 25.70
N ALA A 2 -18.23 13.62 25.67
CA ALA A 2 -17.22 13.07 24.77
C ALA A 2 -17.67 13.32 23.32
N VAL A 3 -16.82 13.97 22.53
CA VAL A 3 -17.10 14.21 21.11
C VAL A 3 -17.16 12.85 20.43
N ASN A 4 -18.35 12.42 20.03
CA ASN A 4 -18.58 11.12 19.38
C ASN A 4 -18.08 11.22 17.93
N ARG A 5 -16.75 11.17 17.76
CA ARG A 5 -16.06 11.19 16.47
C ARG A 5 -15.79 9.76 15.99
N LEU A 6 -16.03 9.50 14.70
CA LEU A 6 -15.70 8.24 14.05
C LEU A 6 -14.45 8.41 13.19
N TRP A 7 -13.42 7.59 13.40
CA TRP A 7 -12.23 7.59 12.56
C TRP A 7 -12.50 7.02 11.17
N LEU A 8 -11.78 7.51 10.16
CA LEU A 8 -11.94 7.11 8.77
C LEU A 8 -10.60 6.72 8.14
N ASP A 9 -10.64 5.72 7.27
CA ASP A 9 -9.52 5.32 6.40
C ASP A 9 -9.78 5.86 4.99
N VAL A 10 -9.50 7.16 4.81
CA VAL A 10 -9.71 7.90 3.55
C VAL A 10 -8.43 7.85 2.71
N PRO A 11 -8.43 7.18 1.54
CA PRO A 11 -7.32 7.25 0.61
C PRO A 11 -6.96 8.68 0.23
N TYR A 12 -5.67 8.96 0.01
CA TYR A 12 -5.21 10.30 -0.35
C TYR A 12 -5.96 10.91 -1.55
N GLY A 13 -6.27 10.11 -2.58
CA GLY A 13 -6.99 10.56 -3.78
C GLY A 13 -8.46 10.92 -3.54
N GLN A 14 -9.03 10.54 -2.38
CA GLN A 14 -10.44 10.70 -2.03
C GLN A 14 -10.64 11.72 -0.91
N LYS A 15 -9.57 12.40 -0.48
CA LYS A 15 -9.57 13.35 0.64
C LYS A 15 -10.52 14.54 0.42
N ASP A 16 -10.61 15.04 -0.80
CA ASP A 16 -11.41 16.22 -1.13
C ASP A 16 -12.90 15.86 -1.14
N GLU A 17 -13.25 14.66 -1.59
CA GLU A 17 -14.60 14.11 -1.50
C GLU A 17 -15.02 13.92 -0.04
N ALA A 18 -14.16 13.29 0.78
CA ALA A 18 -14.45 13.11 2.21
C ALA A 18 -14.62 14.47 2.93
N LYS A 19 -13.78 15.46 2.60
CA LYS A 19 -13.88 16.82 3.14
C LYS A 19 -15.19 17.50 2.73
N ALA A 20 -15.60 17.37 1.46
CA ALA A 20 -16.86 17.91 0.95
C ALA A 20 -18.07 17.29 1.67
N LEU A 21 -17.99 16.01 2.01
CA LEU A 21 -18.99 15.28 2.82
C LEU A 21 -18.91 15.59 4.32
N GLY A 22 -18.03 16.50 4.74
CA GLY A 22 -17.96 17.01 6.11
C GLY A 22 -16.95 16.33 7.03
N ALA A 23 -16.10 15.42 6.51
CA ALA A 23 -14.99 14.87 7.27
C ALA A 23 -13.99 15.98 7.66
N ARG A 24 -13.23 15.73 8.73
CA ARG A 24 -12.20 16.61 9.27
C ARG A 24 -10.89 15.86 9.44
N TRP A 25 -9.77 16.58 9.39
CA TRP A 25 -8.43 16.03 9.56
C TRP A 25 -7.93 16.34 10.96
N ASP A 26 -7.50 15.32 11.71
CA ASP A 26 -6.78 15.49 12.97
C ASP A 26 -5.26 15.45 12.68
N PRO A 27 -4.52 16.56 12.84
CA PRO A 27 -3.10 16.60 12.55
C PRO A 27 -2.24 15.82 13.56
N ALA A 28 -2.71 15.65 14.80
CA ALA A 28 -2.00 14.90 15.82
C ALA A 28 -2.16 13.39 15.58
N ALA A 29 -3.38 12.93 15.32
CA ALA A 29 -3.64 11.54 14.95
C ALA A 29 -3.24 11.20 13.51
N LYS A 30 -2.96 12.22 12.69
CA LYS A 30 -2.74 12.12 11.24
C LYS A 30 -3.82 11.25 10.57
N ARG A 31 -5.08 11.52 10.90
CA ARG A 31 -6.22 10.69 10.47
C ARG A 31 -7.47 11.52 10.22
N TRP A 32 -8.24 11.11 9.22
CA TRP A 32 -9.56 11.67 8.93
C TRP A 32 -10.60 11.17 9.94
N TYR A 33 -11.57 12.01 10.28
CA TYR A 33 -12.69 11.63 11.14
C TYR A 33 -14.00 12.31 10.74
N ALA A 34 -15.12 11.64 11.01
CA ALA A 34 -16.45 12.23 11.00
C ALA A 34 -16.68 12.95 12.35
N PRO A 35 -16.96 14.26 12.36
CA PRO A 35 -17.09 15.04 13.60
C PRO A 35 -18.38 14.77 14.38
N ARG A 36 -19.37 14.10 13.77
CA ARG A 36 -20.65 13.74 14.40
C ARG A 36 -21.20 12.43 13.82
N PRO A 37 -22.07 11.70 14.55
CA PRO A 37 -22.78 10.53 14.02
C PRO A 37 -23.75 10.85 12.87
N GLY A 38 -24.20 9.80 12.16
CA GLY A 38 -25.22 9.90 11.10
C GLY A 38 -24.73 10.57 9.81
N MET A 39 -23.44 10.48 9.50
CA MET A 39 -22.84 11.00 8.26
C MET A 39 -22.66 9.85 7.26
N ASP A 40 -23.77 9.26 6.80
CA ASP A 40 -23.80 8.01 6.02
C ASP A 40 -22.93 8.05 4.76
N GLY A 41 -22.78 9.22 4.13
CA GLY A 41 -21.88 9.42 2.98
C GLY A 41 -20.41 9.10 3.27
N LEU A 42 -20.00 9.09 4.55
CA LEU A 42 -18.64 8.76 4.98
C LEU A 42 -18.44 7.26 5.25
N HIS A 43 -19.50 6.43 5.26
CA HIS A 43 -19.43 5.01 5.63
C HIS A 43 -18.50 4.19 4.74
N ARG A 44 -18.32 4.58 3.48
CA ARG A 44 -17.35 3.93 2.57
C ARG A 44 -15.90 3.98 3.06
N TRP A 45 -15.58 4.93 3.94
CA TRP A 45 -14.26 5.06 4.58
C TRP A 45 -14.28 4.65 6.05
N ALA A 46 -15.29 3.89 6.50
CA ALA A 46 -15.33 3.33 7.85
C ALA A 46 -13.99 2.67 8.20
N PRO A 47 -13.54 2.76 9.45
CA PRO A 47 -12.22 2.27 9.82
C PRO A 47 -12.21 0.74 9.71
N LEU A 48 -11.20 0.19 9.06
CA LEU A 48 -10.93 -1.24 9.10
C LEU A 48 -10.17 -1.58 10.40
N PRO A 49 -10.09 -2.86 10.80
CA PRO A 49 -9.24 -3.28 11.91
C PRO A 49 -7.82 -2.72 11.79
N ASP A 50 -7.16 -2.39 12.88
CA ASP A 50 -5.77 -1.92 12.79
C ASP A 50 -4.83 -3.05 12.36
N VAL A 51 -3.80 -2.70 11.58
CA VAL A 51 -2.70 -3.62 11.26
C VAL A 51 -1.83 -3.77 12.51
N PRO A 52 -1.41 -4.99 12.90
CA PRO A 52 -0.55 -5.21 14.06
C PRO A 52 0.80 -4.49 13.90
N ASP A 53 1.36 -4.00 15.03
CA ASP A 53 2.65 -3.30 15.02
C ASP A 53 3.83 -4.21 14.62
N LEU A 54 3.73 -5.50 14.92
CA LEU A 54 4.61 -6.56 14.43
C LEU A 54 3.85 -7.37 13.39
N LEU A 55 4.29 -7.33 12.13
CA LEU A 55 3.65 -8.12 11.09
C LEU A 55 3.95 -9.62 11.30
N PRO A 56 3.04 -10.54 10.93
CA PRO A 56 3.26 -11.97 11.07
C PRO A 56 4.55 -12.42 10.38
N GLY A 57 5.49 -13.03 11.11
CA GLY A 57 6.78 -13.47 10.56
C GLY A 57 7.78 -12.35 10.26
N GLU A 58 7.52 -11.11 10.66
CA GLU A 58 8.46 -10.00 10.53
C GLU A 58 9.64 -10.13 11.50
N ASP A 59 10.85 -10.18 10.95
CA ASP A 59 12.07 -9.96 11.72
C ASP A 59 12.44 -8.47 11.65
N ARG A 60 12.20 -7.74 12.75
CA ARG A 60 12.52 -6.31 12.84
C ARG A 60 14.02 -6.02 12.88
N THR A 61 14.89 -7.02 12.96
CA THR A 61 16.34 -6.85 12.82
C THR A 61 16.79 -6.95 11.36
N PHE A 62 16.00 -7.62 10.50
CA PHE A 62 16.30 -7.76 9.07
C PHE A 62 16.45 -6.40 8.39
N GLY A 63 17.57 -6.21 7.69
CA GLY A 63 17.87 -4.98 6.96
C GLY A 63 17.87 -3.72 7.83
N SER A 64 18.32 -3.83 9.09
CA SER A 64 18.44 -2.69 10.01
C SER A 64 19.59 -1.75 9.64
N GLY A 65 19.47 -0.50 10.08
CA GLY A 65 20.42 0.56 9.78
C GLY A 65 20.24 1.16 8.40
N LEU A 66 21.12 2.11 8.08
CA LEU A 66 21.15 2.75 6.76
C LEU A 66 22.17 2.06 5.87
N PHE A 67 21.73 1.61 4.69
CA PHE A 67 22.60 1.12 3.64
C PHE A 67 21.93 1.33 2.28
N VAL A 68 22.76 1.34 1.23
CA VAL A 68 22.30 1.30 -0.16
C VAL A 68 21.66 -0.06 -0.45
N ASP A 69 20.36 -0.05 -0.76
CA ASP A 69 19.53 -1.23 -1.02
C ASP A 69 18.84 -1.04 -2.38
N LEU A 70 19.50 -1.53 -3.42
CA LEU A 70 19.01 -1.37 -4.78
C LEU A 70 18.07 -2.53 -5.13
N VAL A 71 16.81 -2.19 -5.38
CA VAL A 71 15.82 -3.11 -5.93
C VAL A 71 16.20 -3.45 -7.38
N PRO A 72 16.08 -4.72 -7.83
CA PRO A 72 16.37 -5.12 -9.22
C PRO A 72 15.57 -4.32 -10.23
N SER A 73 16.13 -4.07 -11.41
CA SER A 73 15.47 -3.25 -12.45
C SER A 73 14.13 -3.82 -12.91
N SER A 74 13.97 -5.15 -12.92
CA SER A 74 12.72 -5.85 -13.20
C SER A 74 11.61 -5.61 -12.17
N CYS A 75 11.95 -5.02 -11.02
CA CYS A 75 11.03 -4.78 -9.91
C CYS A 75 10.88 -3.28 -9.57
N TRP A 76 11.52 -2.38 -10.32
CA TRP A 76 11.39 -0.95 -10.08
C TRP A 76 9.94 -0.49 -10.18
N PHE A 77 9.60 0.48 -9.32
CA PHE A 77 8.27 1.10 -9.23
C PHE A 77 7.11 0.16 -8.91
N THR A 78 7.39 -1.08 -8.51
CA THR A 78 6.43 -2.03 -7.92
C THR A 78 6.66 -2.13 -6.42
N ASN A 79 6.28 -1.08 -5.71
CA ASN A 79 6.38 -1.01 -4.25
C ASN A 79 5.08 -1.49 -3.59
N VAL A 80 5.07 -1.68 -2.27
CA VAL A 80 3.90 -2.19 -1.54
C VAL A 80 2.68 -1.31 -1.75
N ARG A 81 2.86 0.02 -1.79
CA ARG A 81 1.76 0.95 -2.08
C ARG A 81 1.04 0.65 -3.39
N SER A 82 1.75 0.17 -4.41
CA SER A 82 1.17 -0.21 -5.70
C SER A 82 0.52 -1.59 -5.73
N CYS A 83 0.69 -2.38 -4.67
CA CYS A 83 0.27 -3.78 -4.57
C CYS A 83 -0.84 -4.01 -3.52
N VAL A 84 -1.37 -2.96 -2.90
CA VAL A 84 -2.38 -3.05 -1.85
C VAL A 84 -3.56 -2.11 -2.15
N ASP A 85 -4.72 -2.41 -1.57
CA ASP A 85 -5.86 -1.48 -1.61
C ASP A 85 -5.48 -0.11 -1.01
N GLU A 86 -6.04 0.98 -1.53
CA GLU A 86 -5.64 2.32 -1.10
C GLU A 86 -6.00 2.59 0.37
N ARG A 87 -7.08 2.01 0.90
CA ARG A 87 -7.43 2.14 2.33
C ARG A 87 -6.45 1.36 3.19
N ASP A 88 -6.03 0.20 2.69
CA ASP A 88 -5.01 -0.63 3.29
C ASP A 88 -3.64 0.04 3.33
N TRP A 89 -3.30 0.77 2.28
CA TRP A 89 -2.10 1.61 2.28
C TRP A 89 -2.14 2.67 3.40
N GLU A 90 -3.27 3.34 3.62
CA GLU A 90 -3.38 4.32 4.71
C GLU A 90 -3.27 3.66 6.10
N ARG A 91 -3.83 2.45 6.28
CA ARG A 91 -3.64 1.64 7.50
C ARG A 91 -2.17 1.32 7.73
N LEU A 92 -1.49 0.80 6.70
CA LEU A 92 -0.07 0.45 6.76
C LEU A 92 0.81 1.66 7.06
N ARG A 93 0.63 2.76 6.32
CA ARG A 93 1.40 4.00 6.52
C ARG A 93 1.24 4.54 7.95
N ARG A 94 0.01 4.53 8.48
CA ARG A 94 -0.26 4.92 9.86
C ARG A 94 0.43 3.99 10.86
N MET A 95 0.31 2.68 10.68
CA MET A 95 0.98 1.68 11.52
C MET A 95 2.50 1.87 11.51
N ILE A 96 3.12 1.99 10.32
CA ILE A 96 4.58 2.14 10.15
C ILE A 96 5.11 3.38 10.87
N THR A 97 4.45 4.53 10.70
CA THR A 97 4.88 5.78 11.33
C THR A 97 4.63 5.79 12.84
N ARG A 98 3.50 5.23 13.30
CA ARG A 98 3.17 5.06 14.72
C ARG A 98 4.19 4.16 15.42
N ARG A 99 4.44 2.96 14.89
CA ARG A 99 5.35 1.97 15.52
C ARG A 99 6.80 2.45 15.57
N ALA A 100 7.18 3.38 14.69
CA ALA A 100 8.47 4.03 14.68
C ALA A 100 8.54 5.26 15.60
N GLY A 101 7.47 5.56 16.35
CA GLY A 101 7.39 6.73 17.22
C GLY A 101 7.53 8.06 16.46
N HIS A 102 7.10 8.09 15.19
CA HIS A 102 7.30 9.21 14.27
C HIS A 102 8.76 9.65 14.12
N ARG A 103 9.68 8.68 14.06
CA ARG A 103 11.11 8.89 13.81
C ARG A 103 11.62 7.91 12.77
N CYS A 104 12.71 8.29 12.09
CA CYS A 104 13.41 7.39 11.18
C CYS A 104 14.00 6.19 11.93
N GLU A 105 13.76 4.97 11.48
CA GLU A 105 14.31 3.74 12.08
C GLU A 105 15.78 3.50 11.73
N ALA A 106 16.32 4.17 10.71
CA ALA A 106 17.70 4.01 10.27
C ALA A 106 18.68 4.98 10.97
N CYS A 107 18.37 6.28 10.97
CA CYS A 107 19.20 7.27 11.67
C CYS A 107 18.71 7.57 13.10
N GLY A 108 17.43 7.32 13.41
CA GLY A 108 16.85 7.67 14.72
C GLY A 108 17.11 6.70 15.87
N ARG A 109 18.15 5.85 15.79
CA ARG A 109 18.67 5.11 16.95
C ARG A 109 19.87 5.85 17.55
N GLY A 110 19.62 6.98 18.22
CA GLY A 110 20.64 7.77 18.92
C GLY A 110 20.31 9.26 19.03
N GLU A 111 20.85 9.93 20.06
CA GLU A 111 20.60 11.34 20.40
C GLU A 111 21.08 12.33 19.31
N ALA A 112 21.95 11.90 18.40
CA ALA A 112 22.53 12.75 17.35
C ALA A 112 21.66 12.91 16.08
N CYS A 113 20.71 12.00 15.80
CA CYS A 113 19.95 12.08 14.53
C CYS A 113 18.55 11.44 14.56
N GLY A 114 17.78 11.67 15.64
CA GLY A 114 16.35 11.37 15.75
C GLY A 114 15.44 12.19 14.83
N ARG A 115 15.71 12.21 13.51
CA ARG A 115 14.99 13.04 12.54
C ARG A 115 13.55 12.57 12.39
N GLY A 116 12.63 13.34 12.96
CA GLY A 116 11.23 13.37 12.56
C GLY A 116 11.04 14.22 11.31
N GLU A 117 9.77 14.45 10.97
CA GLU A 117 9.38 15.36 9.90
C GLU A 117 9.85 16.79 10.20
N ASP A 118 10.19 17.53 9.15
CA ASP A 118 10.56 18.94 9.22
C ASP A 118 10.12 19.61 7.92
N ARG A 119 9.04 20.38 8.06
CA ARG A 119 8.37 21.02 6.93
C ARG A 119 9.20 22.14 6.32
N ALA A 120 10.05 22.80 7.12
CA ALA A 120 10.88 23.90 6.64
C ALA A 120 11.97 23.39 5.68
N THR A 121 12.55 22.23 5.99
CA THR A 121 13.57 21.60 5.13
C THR A 121 12.98 20.59 4.15
N GLY A 122 11.66 20.41 4.11
CA GLY A 122 10.99 19.41 3.26
C GLY A 122 11.34 17.96 3.59
N ARG A 123 11.69 17.66 4.86
CA ARG A 123 12.00 16.31 5.32
C ARG A 123 10.74 15.62 5.79
N TRP A 124 10.42 14.48 5.19
CA TRP A 124 9.24 13.68 5.51
C TRP A 124 9.64 12.32 6.04
N LEU A 125 8.65 11.60 6.59
CA LEU A 125 8.76 10.18 6.91
C LEU A 125 8.07 9.36 5.83
N GLU A 126 8.79 8.38 5.31
CA GLU A 126 8.45 7.57 4.16
C GLU A 126 8.48 6.10 4.58
N ALA A 127 7.48 5.33 4.13
CA ALA A 127 7.48 3.89 4.28
C ALA A 127 8.43 3.27 3.26
N HIS A 128 9.23 2.31 3.68
CA HIS A 128 10.25 1.68 2.86
C HIS A 128 10.26 0.16 3.05
N GLU A 129 10.45 -0.59 1.98
CA GLU A 129 10.45 -2.05 2.00
C GLU A 129 11.86 -2.65 2.07
N ARG A 130 12.04 -3.71 2.87
CA ARG A 130 13.20 -4.62 2.78
C ARG A 130 12.79 -5.95 2.17
N TRP A 131 13.59 -6.42 1.24
CA TRP A 131 13.32 -7.61 0.45
C TRP A 131 14.39 -8.67 0.65
N ALA A 132 13.95 -9.93 0.77
CA ALA A 132 14.81 -11.09 0.55
C ALA A 132 14.64 -11.57 -0.89
N TYR A 133 15.72 -12.13 -1.46
CA TYR A 133 15.75 -12.63 -2.83
C TYR A 133 16.25 -14.07 -2.82
N ASP A 134 15.41 -14.99 -3.30
CA ASP A 134 15.77 -16.39 -3.50
C ASP A 134 15.97 -16.67 -5.00
N PRO A 135 17.22 -16.84 -5.46
CA PRO A 135 17.51 -17.08 -6.87
C PRO A 135 17.01 -18.43 -7.37
N ALA A 136 16.85 -19.44 -6.51
CA ALA A 136 16.42 -20.78 -6.90
C ALA A 136 14.94 -20.79 -7.28
N THR A 137 14.10 -20.17 -6.44
CA THR A 137 12.65 -20.06 -6.68
C THR A 137 12.25 -18.83 -7.48
N ARG A 138 13.19 -17.90 -7.71
CA ARG A 138 12.97 -16.59 -8.35
C ARG A 138 11.95 -15.75 -7.59
N THR A 139 12.04 -15.77 -6.27
CA THR A 139 11.09 -15.08 -5.38
C THR A 139 11.73 -13.89 -4.70
N GLN A 140 11.05 -12.74 -4.75
CA GLN A 140 11.31 -11.55 -3.96
C GLN A 140 10.26 -11.48 -2.84
N THR A 141 10.68 -11.72 -1.61
CA THR A 141 9.80 -11.75 -0.43
C THR A 141 9.92 -10.47 0.37
N LEU A 142 8.78 -9.85 0.70
CA LEU A 142 8.75 -8.72 1.63
C LEU A 142 9.06 -9.23 3.03
N LYS A 143 10.16 -8.74 3.64
CA LYS A 143 10.56 -9.16 4.98
C LYS A 143 10.26 -8.13 6.05
N ARG A 144 10.21 -6.85 5.68
CA ARG A 144 10.02 -5.76 6.65
C ARG A 144 9.57 -4.47 5.96
N LEU A 145 8.73 -3.71 6.67
CA LEU A 145 8.45 -2.31 6.35
C LEU A 145 9.18 -1.40 7.34
N LEU A 146 9.72 -0.28 6.88
CA LEU A 146 10.46 0.66 7.73
C LEU A 146 9.92 2.07 7.57
N CYS A 147 10.04 2.86 8.63
CA CYS A 147 9.88 4.30 8.56
C CYS A 147 11.26 4.95 8.35
N LEU A 148 11.49 5.55 7.19
CA LEU A 148 12.73 6.28 6.88
C LEU A 148 12.45 7.77 6.69
N CYS A 149 13.40 8.64 7.06
CA CYS A 149 13.32 10.04 6.64
C CYS A 149 13.73 10.18 5.16
N THR A 150 13.36 11.30 4.52
CA THR A 150 13.69 11.59 3.12
C THR A 150 15.18 11.42 2.78
N ASP A 151 16.09 11.84 3.65
CA ASP A 151 17.54 11.69 3.41
C ASP A 151 17.98 10.22 3.45
N CYS A 152 17.49 9.44 4.43
CA CYS A 152 17.76 8.01 4.54
C CYS A 152 17.14 7.22 3.38
N HIS A 153 15.90 7.55 3.01
CA HIS A 153 15.21 6.92 1.89
C HIS A 153 15.96 7.16 0.57
N MET A 154 16.42 8.39 0.35
CA MET A 154 17.25 8.74 -0.80
C MET A 154 18.59 8.00 -0.81
N ALA A 155 19.28 7.92 0.35
CA ALA A 155 20.55 7.20 0.47
C ALA A 155 20.39 5.70 0.19
N THR A 156 19.29 5.09 0.61
CA THR A 156 18.99 3.70 0.27
C THR A 156 18.79 3.51 -1.25
N HIS A 157 18.13 4.44 -1.93
CA HIS A 157 17.95 4.43 -3.38
C HIS A 157 19.05 5.18 -4.15
N MET A 158 20.32 4.88 -3.84
CA MET A 158 21.50 5.59 -4.39
C MET A 158 21.48 5.73 -5.93
N GLY A 159 21.07 4.68 -6.66
CA GLY A 159 21.01 4.74 -8.12
C GLY A 159 20.01 5.77 -8.66
N LEU A 160 18.87 5.94 -7.98
CA LEU A 160 17.91 7.00 -8.34
C LEU A 160 18.44 8.38 -7.96
N ALA A 161 19.10 8.49 -6.79
CA ALA A 161 19.71 9.74 -6.36
C ALA A 161 20.80 10.21 -7.35
N ASP A 162 21.64 9.31 -7.85
CA ASP A 162 22.66 9.62 -8.88
C ASP A 162 21.99 10.15 -10.17
N ILE A 163 20.92 9.51 -10.66
CA ILE A 163 20.17 9.96 -11.86
C ILE A 163 19.58 11.36 -11.65
N GLN A 164 19.14 11.67 -10.44
CA GLN A 164 18.57 12.97 -10.09
C GLN A 164 19.63 14.04 -9.75
N GLY A 165 20.92 13.75 -9.88
CA GLY A 165 22.00 14.68 -9.51
C GLY A 165 22.19 14.86 -8.01
N LYS A 166 21.56 14.03 -7.18
CA LYS A 166 21.60 14.07 -5.70
C LYS A 166 22.54 13.04 -5.08
N GLY A 167 23.31 12.33 -5.91
CA GLY A 167 24.23 11.28 -5.48
C GLY A 167 25.23 11.70 -4.41
N ALA A 168 25.81 12.90 -4.54
CA ALA A 168 26.75 13.42 -3.55
C ALA A 168 26.09 13.66 -2.18
N GLN A 169 24.89 14.24 -2.16
CA GLN A 169 24.10 14.46 -0.94
C GLN A 169 23.74 13.13 -0.27
N ALA A 170 23.25 12.16 -1.05
CA ALA A 170 22.90 10.83 -0.57
C ALA A 170 24.10 10.10 0.06
N ARG A 171 25.29 10.22 -0.57
CA ARG A 171 26.54 9.62 -0.08
C ARG A 171 27.03 10.27 1.21
N ALA A 172 27.00 11.60 1.29
CA ALA A 172 27.36 12.34 2.49
C ALA A 172 26.43 11.96 3.67
N HIS A 173 25.13 11.83 3.41
CA HIS A 173 24.18 11.39 4.43
C HIS A 173 24.43 9.94 4.89
N LEU A 174 24.70 9.03 3.95
CA LEU A 174 25.09 7.65 4.27
C LEU A 174 26.26 7.63 5.23
N GLN A 175 27.35 8.34 4.90
CA GLN A 175 28.54 8.42 5.75
C GLN A 175 28.26 9.01 7.13
N ALA A 176 27.48 10.09 7.19
CA ALA A 176 27.14 10.75 8.46
C ALA A 176 26.35 9.83 9.40
N VAL A 177 25.47 8.98 8.87
CA VAL A 177 24.65 8.07 9.68
C VAL A 177 25.38 6.78 10.04
N THR A 178 26.18 6.22 9.12
CA THR A 178 26.83 4.92 9.33
C THR A 178 28.24 5.03 9.91
N GLY A 179 28.84 6.22 9.88
CA GLY A 179 30.25 6.42 10.24
C GLY A 179 31.25 5.91 9.19
N MET A 180 30.78 5.48 8.00
CA MET A 180 31.65 5.02 6.93
C MET A 180 32.59 6.14 6.45
N SER A 181 33.87 5.82 6.33
CA SER A 181 34.82 6.66 5.59
C SER A 181 34.43 6.75 4.11
N SER A 182 34.99 7.72 3.38
CA SER A 182 34.71 7.87 1.94
C SER A 182 35.08 6.61 1.13
N ILE A 183 36.13 5.91 1.53
CA ILE A 183 36.56 4.65 0.90
C ILE A 183 35.55 3.54 1.21
N GLN A 184 35.12 3.41 2.47
CA GLN A 184 34.12 2.40 2.87
C GLN A 184 32.77 2.64 2.20
N ALA A 185 32.30 3.89 2.16
CA ALA A 185 31.05 4.23 1.50
C ALA A 185 31.11 3.96 -0.02
N ARG A 186 32.26 4.23 -0.66
CA ARG A 186 32.45 3.89 -2.07
C ARG A 186 32.40 2.38 -2.30
N ALA A 187 33.15 1.61 -1.52
CA ALA A 187 33.15 0.15 -1.60
C ALA A 187 31.75 -0.45 -1.36
N HIS A 188 31.02 0.07 -0.37
CA HIS A 188 29.62 -0.31 -0.08
C HIS A 188 28.72 -0.09 -1.30
N ILE A 189 28.83 1.08 -1.93
CA ILE A 189 28.01 1.43 -3.09
C ILE A 189 28.36 0.53 -4.27
N ASP A 190 29.64 0.33 -4.56
CA ASP A 190 30.09 -0.51 -5.67
C ASP A 190 29.65 -1.98 -5.48
N ALA A 191 29.66 -2.48 -4.25
CA ALA A 191 29.12 -3.80 -3.90
C ALA A 191 27.60 -3.86 -4.12
N ALA A 192 26.85 -2.85 -3.68
CA ALA A 192 25.40 -2.78 -3.89
C ALA A 192 25.03 -2.74 -5.39
N PHE A 193 25.76 -1.98 -6.20
CA PHE A 193 25.57 -1.96 -7.66
C PHE A 193 25.95 -3.28 -8.33
N THR A 194 26.94 -4.00 -7.80
CA THR A 194 27.29 -5.34 -8.29
C THR A 194 26.18 -6.34 -8.00
N GLN A 195 25.66 -6.36 -6.77
CA GLN A 195 24.52 -7.20 -6.42
C GLN A 195 23.27 -6.83 -7.23
N TRP A 196 23.02 -5.54 -7.45
CA TRP A 196 21.94 -5.06 -8.30
C TRP A 196 22.04 -5.58 -9.74
N ARG A 197 23.23 -5.54 -10.35
CA ARG A 197 23.45 -6.09 -11.71
C ARG A 197 23.10 -7.58 -11.76
N THR A 198 23.59 -8.37 -10.80
CA THR A 198 23.29 -9.80 -10.70
C THR A 198 21.80 -10.06 -10.58
N ARG A 199 21.10 -9.37 -9.67
CA ARG A 199 19.65 -9.57 -9.48
C ARG A 199 18.81 -9.00 -10.63
N SER A 200 19.32 -8.02 -11.37
CA SER A 200 18.61 -7.42 -12.51
C SER A 200 18.68 -8.27 -13.78
N ALA A 201 19.54 -9.29 -13.83
CA ALA A 201 19.52 -10.32 -14.88
C ALA A 201 18.32 -11.28 -14.75
N ALA A 202 17.39 -10.99 -13.84
CA ALA A 202 16.34 -11.88 -13.42
C ALA A 202 14.98 -11.18 -13.32
N THR A 203 13.94 -11.93 -13.65
CA THR A 203 12.54 -11.61 -13.31
C THR A 203 12.16 -12.34 -12.04
N TRP A 204 11.49 -11.64 -11.13
CA TRP A 204 11.17 -12.12 -9.78
C TRP A 204 9.66 -12.18 -9.57
N ARG A 205 9.15 -13.23 -8.93
CA ARG A 205 7.80 -13.28 -8.37
C ARG A 205 7.78 -12.54 -7.04
N LEU A 206 6.64 -11.93 -6.69
CA LEU A 206 6.48 -11.24 -5.42
C LEU A 206 5.80 -12.15 -4.41
N ASP A 207 6.36 -12.18 -3.20
CA ASP A 207 5.74 -12.76 -2.02
C ASP A 207 5.46 -11.64 -1.01
N LEU A 208 4.15 -11.39 -0.81
CA LEU A 208 3.59 -10.37 0.07
C LEU A 208 2.75 -11.01 1.18
N SER A 209 2.94 -12.30 1.46
CA SER A 209 2.18 -13.07 2.47
C SER A 209 2.15 -12.37 3.84
N ILE A 210 3.26 -11.75 4.23
CA ILE A 210 3.40 -10.95 5.46
C ILE A 210 2.32 -9.86 5.61
N LEU A 211 1.74 -9.37 4.50
CA LEU A 211 0.68 -8.37 4.49
C LEU A 211 -0.70 -9.04 4.54
N THR A 212 -0.94 -10.07 3.71
CA THR A 212 -2.23 -10.77 3.69
C THR A 212 -2.52 -11.42 5.04
N ASP A 213 -1.49 -11.99 5.67
CA ASP A 213 -1.58 -12.61 7.00
C ASP A 213 -1.88 -11.57 8.09
N ALA A 214 -1.59 -10.29 7.82
CA ALA A 214 -1.91 -9.14 8.67
C ALA A 214 -3.29 -8.51 8.36
N GLY A 215 -4.08 -9.12 7.48
CA GLY A 215 -5.40 -8.62 7.08
C GLY A 215 -5.35 -7.41 6.14
N VAL A 216 -4.30 -7.32 5.32
CA VAL A 216 -4.15 -6.31 4.24
C VAL A 216 -4.65 -6.89 2.93
N THR A 217 -5.52 -6.17 2.24
CA THR A 217 -6.01 -6.54 0.91
C THR A 217 -4.98 -6.18 -0.14
N LEU A 218 -4.59 -7.16 -0.96
CA LEU A 218 -3.73 -6.90 -2.12
C LEU A 218 -4.55 -6.33 -3.28
N ALA A 219 -3.99 -5.31 -3.93
CA ALA A 219 -4.33 -4.94 -5.29
C ALA A 219 -3.34 -5.69 -6.20
N PRO A 220 -3.78 -6.71 -6.97
CA PRO A 220 -2.86 -7.62 -7.65
C PRO A 220 -1.84 -6.85 -8.50
N PRO A 221 -0.52 -7.00 -8.23
CA PRO A 221 0.48 -6.38 -9.07
C PRO A 221 0.43 -6.98 -10.48
N PRO A 222 0.82 -6.22 -11.52
CA PRO A 222 1.01 -6.80 -12.84
C PRO A 222 1.97 -8.00 -12.78
N GLU A 223 1.83 -8.93 -13.73
CA GLU A 223 2.76 -10.05 -13.85
C GLU A 223 4.20 -9.56 -14.00
N ALA A 224 5.15 -10.39 -13.56
CA ALA A 224 6.55 -10.00 -13.45
C ALA A 224 7.18 -9.53 -14.78
N ALA A 225 6.74 -10.08 -15.92
CA ALA A 225 7.16 -9.62 -17.25
C ALA A 225 6.62 -8.21 -17.56
N ALA A 226 5.34 -7.95 -17.29
CA ALA A 226 4.72 -6.65 -17.48
C ALA A 226 5.34 -5.56 -16.59
N ARG A 227 5.73 -5.91 -15.35
CA ARG A 227 6.43 -4.99 -14.43
C ARG A 227 7.78 -4.52 -14.96
N THR A 228 8.55 -5.43 -15.57
CA THR A 228 9.83 -5.07 -16.20
C THR A 228 9.66 -4.00 -17.28
N HIS A 229 8.64 -4.15 -18.13
CA HIS A 229 8.36 -3.17 -19.18
C HIS A 229 7.93 -1.81 -18.60
N GLN A 230 7.01 -1.80 -17.63
CA GLN A 230 6.57 -0.57 -16.96
C GLN A 230 7.73 0.15 -16.25
N ALA A 231 8.66 -0.60 -15.67
CA ALA A 231 9.84 -0.05 -15.03
C ALA A 231 10.74 0.71 -16.00
N GLN A 232 10.98 0.15 -17.18
CA GLN A 232 11.79 0.80 -18.23
C GLN A 232 11.16 2.11 -18.70
N GLN A 233 9.84 2.12 -18.95
CA GLN A 233 9.11 3.31 -19.38
C GLN A 233 9.18 4.44 -18.33
N ARG A 234 8.97 4.11 -17.05
CA ARG A 234 9.04 5.10 -15.95
C ARG A 234 10.45 5.67 -15.79
N LEU A 235 11.48 4.83 -15.90
CA LEU A 235 12.87 5.30 -15.84
C LEU A 235 13.19 6.28 -16.97
N GLN A 236 12.71 6.01 -18.19
CA GLN A 236 12.85 6.93 -19.32
C GLN A 236 12.20 8.29 -19.01
N GLY A 237 10.99 8.29 -18.44
CA GLY A 237 10.33 9.53 -18.02
C GLY A 237 11.14 10.33 -16.98
N VAL A 238 11.69 9.65 -15.97
CA VAL A 238 12.57 10.28 -14.98
C VAL A 238 13.81 10.90 -15.65
N ARG A 239 14.43 10.21 -16.61
CA ARG A 239 15.62 10.70 -17.33
C ARG A 239 15.33 11.89 -18.24
N THR A 240 14.16 11.92 -18.87
CA THR A 240 13.76 13.02 -19.77
C THR A 240 13.14 14.20 -19.04
N GLY A 241 13.01 14.14 -17.71
CA GLY A 241 12.31 15.15 -16.92
C GLY A 241 10.80 15.17 -17.15
N ALA A 242 10.26 14.21 -17.90
CA ALA A 242 8.83 14.03 -18.06
C ALA A 242 8.27 13.47 -16.76
N ILE A 243 7.49 14.27 -16.03
CA ILE A 243 6.83 13.85 -14.79
C ILE A 243 6.01 12.58 -15.10
N PRO A 244 6.38 11.40 -14.57
CA PRO A 244 5.52 10.26 -14.69
C PRO A 244 4.30 10.59 -13.82
N THR A 245 3.15 10.85 -14.44
CA THR A 245 1.90 10.84 -13.70
C THR A 245 1.85 9.48 -13.00
N ALA A 246 1.78 9.48 -11.67
CA ALA A 246 1.41 8.27 -10.93
C ALA A 246 0.19 7.67 -11.67
N PRO A 247 0.15 6.35 -11.92
CA PRO A 247 -0.99 5.77 -12.58
C PRO A 247 -2.22 6.25 -11.81
N ARG A 248 -3.12 6.95 -12.50
CA ARG A 248 -4.47 7.14 -11.98
C ARG A 248 -4.93 5.72 -11.63
N SER A 249 -5.35 5.53 -10.38
CA SER A 249 -6.16 4.38 -9.97
C SER A 249 -7.05 4.02 -11.16
N ILE A 250 -6.89 2.80 -11.67
CA ILE A 250 -7.70 2.30 -12.78
C ILE A 250 -9.13 2.55 -12.33
N ALA A 251 -9.83 3.43 -13.06
CA ALA A 251 -11.21 3.74 -12.75
C ALA A 251 -11.95 2.40 -12.61
N PRO A 252 -12.82 2.24 -11.60
CA PRO A 252 -13.57 1.00 -11.45
C PRO A 252 -14.22 0.68 -12.79
N ALA A 253 -14.12 -0.59 -13.20
CA ALA A 253 -14.73 -1.08 -14.43
C ALA A 253 -16.17 -0.53 -14.50
N PRO A 254 -16.63 -0.05 -15.68
CA PRO A 254 -17.97 0.48 -15.81
C PRO A 254 -18.94 -0.56 -15.25
N ARG A 255 -19.80 -0.14 -14.31
CA ARG A 255 -20.85 -1.01 -13.77
C ARG A 255 -21.60 -1.58 -14.97
N ILE A 256 -21.44 -2.88 -15.20
CA ILE A 256 -22.33 -3.61 -16.09
C ILE A 256 -23.66 -3.59 -15.37
N SER A 257 -24.55 -2.67 -15.76
CA SER A 257 -25.95 -2.74 -15.36
C SER A 257 -26.45 -4.13 -15.73
N PRO A 258 -27.10 -4.88 -14.82
CA PRO A 258 -27.71 -6.13 -15.18
C PRO A 258 -28.67 -5.83 -16.33
N ARG A 259 -28.42 -6.47 -17.47
CA ARG A 259 -29.28 -6.43 -18.63
C ARG A 259 -30.66 -6.87 -18.12
N SER A 260 -31.65 -6.00 -18.24
CA SER A 260 -33.05 -6.34 -17.99
C SER A 260 -33.41 -7.49 -18.93
N GLU A 261 -33.32 -8.72 -18.45
CA GLU A 261 -33.94 -9.85 -19.11
C GLU A 261 -35.45 -9.60 -19.08
N ARG A 262 -36.01 -9.31 -20.25
CA ARG A 262 -37.46 -9.37 -20.43
C ARG A 262 -37.88 -10.81 -20.19
N PRO A 263 -38.90 -11.09 -19.37
CA PRO A 263 -39.41 -12.44 -19.23
C PRO A 263 -39.96 -12.90 -20.58
N ALA A 264 -39.58 -14.12 -20.97
CA ALA A 264 -40.13 -14.78 -22.14
C ALA A 264 -41.65 -14.96 -21.95
N SER A 265 -42.41 -14.57 -22.97
CA SER A 265 -43.85 -14.75 -23.06
C SER A 265 -44.21 -16.24 -23.06
N THR A 266 -44.90 -16.68 -22.03
CA THR A 266 -45.53 -18.00 -21.95
C THR A 266 -46.74 -18.06 -22.90
N PRO A 267 -46.90 -19.11 -23.73
CA PRO A 267 -48.11 -19.26 -24.53
C PRO A 267 -49.29 -19.69 -23.65
N SER A 268 -50.44 -19.07 -23.90
CA SER A 268 -51.71 -19.28 -23.22
C SER A 268 -52.19 -20.73 -23.31
N ILE A 269 -52.49 -21.33 -22.16
CA ILE A 269 -53.29 -22.56 -22.05
C ILE A 269 -54.63 -22.15 -21.44
N GLU A 270 -55.71 -22.34 -22.20
CA GLU A 270 -57.09 -22.08 -21.78
C GLU A 270 -57.49 -22.96 -20.59
N ARG A 271 -58.10 -22.35 -19.57
CA ARG A 271 -58.71 -23.06 -18.43
C ARG A 271 -60.19 -23.32 -18.70
N PRO A 272 -60.72 -24.53 -18.44
CA PRO A 272 -62.17 -24.73 -18.35
C PRO A 272 -62.72 -24.12 -17.04
N GLY A 273 -63.99 -23.70 -17.11
CA GLY A 273 -64.72 -22.95 -16.07
C GLY A 273 -65.05 -23.72 -14.78
N PRO A 274 -65.72 -23.06 -13.82
CA PRO A 274 -65.76 -23.47 -12.41
C PRO A 274 -66.76 -24.60 -12.17
N PHE A 275 -66.35 -25.58 -11.35
CA PHE A 275 -67.24 -26.55 -10.72
C PHE A 275 -67.27 -26.27 -9.21
N ASP A 276 -68.49 -26.20 -8.68
CA ASP A 276 -68.83 -25.93 -7.28
C ASP A 276 -68.31 -27.02 -6.31
N PRO A 277 -68.04 -26.66 -5.03
CA PRO A 277 -67.51 -27.59 -4.04
C PRO A 277 -68.60 -28.52 -3.46
N PRO A 278 -68.32 -29.81 -3.24
CA PRO A 278 -69.24 -30.69 -2.52
C PRO A 278 -69.10 -30.58 -0.99
N ILE A 279 -70.25 -30.76 -0.36
CA ILE A 279 -70.62 -30.66 1.07
C ILE A 279 -69.91 -31.72 1.93
N PRO A 280 -69.53 -31.42 3.19
CA PRO A 280 -68.89 -32.38 4.09
C PRO A 280 -69.87 -33.41 4.68
N PRO A 281 -69.51 -34.69 4.83
CA PRO A 281 -70.30 -35.65 5.60
C PRO A 281 -70.00 -35.57 7.10
N ALA A 282 -71.05 -35.90 7.85
CA ALA A 282 -71.22 -35.71 9.29
C ALA A 282 -70.52 -36.76 10.17
N ASP A 283 -70.36 -36.35 11.42
CA ASP A 283 -69.98 -37.09 12.64
C ASP A 283 -70.54 -38.52 12.73
N HIS A 284 -69.76 -39.43 13.32
CA HIS A 284 -70.24 -40.41 14.32
C HIS A 284 -69.11 -41.16 15.06
N PRO A 285 -69.37 -41.76 16.24
CA PRO A 285 -68.70 -41.35 17.47
C PRO A 285 -67.73 -42.37 18.08
N ARG A 286 -67.05 -41.88 19.12
CA ARG A 286 -66.19 -42.56 20.11
C ARG A 286 -66.53 -44.04 20.40
N ARG A 287 -65.48 -44.86 20.48
CA ARG A 287 -65.10 -45.61 21.68
C ARG A 287 -63.59 -45.70 21.76
#